data_AF-G0TX41-F1
#
_entry.id   AF-G0TX41-F1
#
_cell.length_a   1.000
_cell.length_b   1.000
_cell.length_c   1.000
_cell.angle_alpha   90.00
_cell.angle_beta   90.00
_cell.angle_gamma   90.00
#
_symmetry.space_group_name_H-M   'P 1'
#
loop_
_entity.id
_entity.type
_entity.pdbx_description
1 polymer ?
#
loop_
_entity_poly.entity_id
_entity_poly.type
_entity_poly.pdbx_seq_one_letter_code
_entity_poly.pdbx_strand_id
1 'polypeptide(L)'
;KDKATGKTQNITITANGGLTKEQIENMIRDSEAHAEADRVKRELVEVRNNAETQATTADRQLTEWKYVTDAEKENVRTLLAELRKAMENPNVTKEELSEATDKLQKAVMECGRTEYQQAAAANSGSAAGDSQGEQQKTGSEEKKE
;
A
#
# COMPACT_ATOMS: atom_id res chain seq x y z
N LYS A 1 13.62 -68.96 12.96
CA LYS A 1 14.21 -69.79 14.04
C LYS A 1 14.70 -71.07 13.39
N ASP A 2 16.01 -71.20 13.20
CA ASP A 2 16.58 -72.36 12.51
C ASP A 2 16.48 -73.61 13.38
N LYS A 3 16.13 -74.76 12.77
CA LYS A 3 15.63 -75.95 13.49
C LYS A 3 16.74 -76.86 14.05
N ALA A 4 18.02 -76.57 13.85
CA ALA A 4 19.12 -77.43 14.30
C ALA A 4 19.95 -76.89 15.48
N THR A 5 20.05 -75.57 15.70
CA THR A 5 21.01 -74.99 16.67
C THR A 5 20.41 -74.07 17.73
N GLY A 6 19.09 -73.84 17.71
CA GLY A 6 18.37 -73.08 18.75
C GLY A 6 18.73 -71.59 18.85
N LYS A 7 19.77 -71.10 18.16
CA LYS A 7 20.16 -69.69 18.17
C LYS A 7 19.18 -68.83 17.36
N THR A 8 18.55 -67.88 18.04
CA THR A 8 17.85 -66.75 17.42
C THR A 8 18.86 -65.78 16.84
N GLN A 9 19.01 -65.79 15.51
CA GLN A 9 19.70 -64.71 14.81
C GLN A 9 18.74 -63.53 14.68
N ASN A 10 18.95 -62.49 15.48
CA ASN A 10 18.29 -61.20 15.28
C ASN A 10 18.95 -60.53 14.08
N ILE A 11 18.33 -60.68 12.91
CA ILE A 11 18.68 -59.90 11.74
C ILE A 11 18.03 -58.53 11.92
N THR A 12 18.73 -57.60 12.57
CA THR A 12 18.34 -56.19 12.56
C THR A 12 18.63 -55.67 11.15
N ILE A 13 17.60 -55.59 10.32
CA ILE A 13 17.67 -54.94 9.02
C ILE A 13 17.76 -53.43 9.28
N THR A 14 18.96 -52.92 9.52
CA THR A 14 19.21 -51.48 9.49
C THR A 14 19.09 -51.07 8.03
N ALA A 15 18.01 -50.39 7.65
CA ALA A 15 17.79 -49.86 6.32
C ALA A 15 18.87 -48.82 5.99
N ASN A 16 20.01 -49.29 5.51
CA ASN A 16 21.21 -48.56 5.13
C ASN A 16 21.06 -47.82 3.78
N GLY A 17 19.82 -47.64 3.31
CA GLY A 17 19.49 -46.89 2.09
C GLY A 17 18.84 -45.52 2.33
N GLY A 18 18.74 -45.09 3.60
CA GLY A 18 18.20 -43.78 3.97
C GLY A 18 19.29 -42.74 4.27
N LEU A 19 18.90 -41.47 4.27
CA LEU A 19 19.75 -40.37 4.74
C LEU A 19 20.21 -40.64 6.18
N THR A 20 21.49 -40.36 6.45
CA THR A 20 22.01 -40.36 7.83
C THR A 20 21.35 -39.25 8.65
N LYS A 21 21.33 -39.38 9.98
CA LYS A 21 20.77 -38.33 10.86
C LYS A 21 21.39 -36.96 10.58
N GLU A 22 22.68 -36.92 10.30
CA GLU A 22 23.43 -35.70 9.98
C GLU A 22 23.01 -35.10 8.62
N GLN A 23 22.76 -35.94 7.62
CA GLN A 23 22.18 -35.50 6.34
C GLN A 23 20.74 -35.02 6.50
N ILE A 24 19.94 -35.64 7.37
CA ILE A 24 18.57 -35.20 7.67
C ILE A 24 18.61 -33.83 8.34
N GLU A 25 19.46 -33.62 9.35
CA GLU A 25 19.61 -32.34 10.03
C GLU A 25 20.09 -31.23 9.08
N ASN A 26 21.04 -31.52 8.20
CA ASN A 26 21.47 -30.57 7.18
C ASN A 26 20.35 -30.26 6.17
N MET A 27 19.60 -31.27 5.71
CA MET A 27 18.44 -31.05 4.84
C MET A 27 17.34 -30.21 5.52
N ILE A 28 17.12 -30.38 6.83
CA ILE A 28 16.17 -29.57 7.59
C ILE A 28 16.65 -28.11 7.63
N ARG A 29 17.91 -27.87 7.99
CA ARG A 29 18.47 -26.51 8.05
C ARG A 29 18.46 -25.82 6.69
N ASP A 30 18.82 -26.53 5.63
CA ASP A 30 18.79 -25.99 4.27
C ASP A 30 17.35 -25.68 3.84
N SER A 31 16.39 -26.56 4.17
CA SER A 31 14.97 -26.32 3.91
C SER A 31 14.43 -25.10 4.64
N GLU A 32 14.80 -24.91 5.91
CA GLU A 32 14.43 -23.74 6.71
C GLU A 32 15.02 -22.44 6.13
N ALA A 33 16.30 -22.46 5.72
CA ALA A 33 16.96 -21.31 5.11
C ALA A 33 16.31 -20.93 3.76
N HIS A 34 15.95 -21.91 2.94
CA HIS A 34 15.24 -21.69 1.69
C HIS A 34 13.82 -21.15 1.93
N ALA A 35 13.10 -21.70 2.91
CA ALA A 35 11.77 -21.23 3.27
C ALA A 35 11.79 -19.76 3.70
N GLU A 36 12.78 -19.34 4.50
CA GLU A 36 12.91 -17.94 4.90
C GLU A 36 13.30 -17.03 3.73
N ALA A 37 14.24 -17.45 2.88
CA ALA A 37 14.62 -16.69 1.69
C ALA A 37 13.44 -16.45 0.75
N ASP A 38 12.58 -17.46 0.57
CA ASP A 38 11.38 -17.34 -0.25
C ASP A 38 10.31 -16.49 0.42
N ARG A 39 10.19 -16.52 1.76
CA ARG A 39 9.31 -15.62 2.52
C ARG A 39 9.71 -14.16 2.31
N VAL A 40 10.99 -13.84 2.46
CA VAL A 40 11.51 -12.47 2.28
C VAL A 40 11.27 -11.97 0.85
N LYS A 41 11.52 -12.80 -0.18
CA LYS A 41 11.22 -12.44 -1.57
C LYS A 41 9.74 -12.16 -1.79
N ARG A 42 8.86 -13.00 -1.22
CA ARG A 42 7.41 -12.81 -1.30
C ARG A 42 6.98 -11.50 -0.67
N GLU A 43 7.47 -11.19 0.53
CA GLU A 43 7.18 -9.94 1.23
C GLU A 43 7.64 -8.72 0.40
N LEU A 44 8.82 -8.77 -0.22
CA LEU A 44 9.30 -7.69 -1.08
C LEU A 44 8.39 -7.48 -2.30
N VAL A 45 7.98 -8.57 -2.97
CA VAL A 45 7.06 -8.50 -4.11
C VAL A 45 5.70 -7.93 -3.70
N GLU A 46 5.19 -8.31 -2.53
CA GLU A 46 3.92 -7.78 -2.01
C GLU A 46 4.01 -6.27 -1.75
N VAL A 47 5.10 -5.81 -1.13
CA VAL A 47 5.34 -4.38 -0.91
C VAL A 47 5.49 -3.63 -2.25
N ARG A 48 6.14 -4.23 -3.25
CA ARG A 48 6.25 -3.64 -4.60
C ARG A 48 4.90 -3.50 -5.30
N ASN A 49 4.04 -4.51 -5.20
CA ASN A 49 2.70 -4.46 -5.76
C ASN A 49 1.83 -3.42 -5.04
N ASN A 50 1.98 -3.30 -3.72
CA ASN A 50 1.30 -2.26 -2.95
C ASN A 50 1.76 -0.86 -3.41
N ALA A 51 3.08 -0.64 -3.47
CA ALA A 51 3.67 0.62 -3.93
C ALA A 51 3.18 1.02 -5.33
N GLU A 52 3.15 0.09 -6.29
CA GLU A 52 2.65 0.34 -7.64
C GLU A 52 1.16 0.73 -7.66
N THR A 53 0.35 0.05 -6.84
CA THR A 53 -1.07 0.37 -6.69
C THR A 53 -1.27 1.78 -6.13
N GLN A 54 -0.46 2.16 -5.14
CA GLN A 54 -0.48 3.51 -4.57
C GLN A 54 -0.01 4.56 -5.57
N ALA A 55 1.07 4.27 -6.32
CA ALA A 55 1.60 5.16 -7.35
C ALA A 55 0.54 5.46 -8.43
N THR A 56 -0.14 4.42 -8.94
CA THR A 56 -1.21 4.59 -9.93
C THR A 56 -2.40 5.37 -9.37
N THR A 57 -2.76 5.12 -8.11
CA THR A 57 -3.84 5.86 -7.43
C THR A 57 -3.51 7.35 -7.29
N ALA A 58 -2.28 7.66 -6.88
CA ALA A 58 -1.79 9.04 -6.75
C ALA A 58 -1.72 9.75 -8.11
N ASP A 59 -1.28 9.07 -9.16
CA ASP A 59 -1.25 9.60 -10.53
C ASP A 59 -2.66 9.99 -11.01
N ARG A 60 -3.66 9.13 -10.75
CA ARG A 60 -5.06 9.45 -11.04
C ARG A 60 -5.53 10.68 -10.26
N GLN A 61 -5.27 10.72 -8.95
CA GLN A 61 -5.70 11.84 -8.10
C GLN A 61 -5.08 13.18 -8.53
N LEU A 62 -3.82 13.18 -8.96
CA LEU A 62 -3.15 14.37 -9.52
C LEU A 62 -3.91 14.97 -10.71
N THR A 63 -4.54 14.13 -11.54
CA THR A 63 -5.36 14.58 -12.67
C THR A 63 -6.76 15.04 -12.27
N GLU A 64 -7.26 14.56 -11.13
CA GLU A 64 -8.62 14.86 -10.63
C GLU A 64 -8.67 16.12 -9.76
N TRP A 65 -7.58 16.48 -9.07
CA TRP A 65 -7.52 17.64 -8.17
C TRP A 65 -7.64 18.98 -8.89
N LYS A 66 -8.62 19.79 -8.48
CA LYS A 66 -8.92 21.11 -9.06
C LYS A 66 -8.45 22.27 -8.19
N TYR A 67 -8.43 22.09 -6.88
CA TYR A 67 -8.20 23.15 -5.90
C TYR A 67 -6.86 23.03 -5.16
N VAL A 68 -6.14 21.91 -5.32
CA VAL A 68 -4.77 21.73 -4.84
C VAL A 68 -3.81 22.64 -5.59
N THR A 69 -2.84 23.25 -4.88
CA THR A 69 -1.86 24.17 -5.45
C THR A 69 -0.85 23.46 -6.36
N ASP A 70 -0.24 24.20 -7.29
CA ASP A 70 0.80 23.64 -8.16
C ASP A 70 2.03 23.15 -7.38
N ALA A 71 2.36 23.80 -6.27
CA ALA A 71 3.47 23.39 -5.40
C ALA A 71 3.19 22.05 -4.72
N GLU A 72 1.98 21.83 -4.21
CA GLU A 72 1.55 20.56 -3.62
C GLU A 72 1.51 19.44 -4.69
N LYS A 73 0.97 19.76 -5.88
CA LYS A 73 0.97 18.82 -7.03
C LYS A 73 2.39 18.42 -7.44
N GLU A 74 3.32 19.37 -7.47
CA GLU A 74 4.71 19.12 -7.83
C GLU A 74 5.44 18.27 -6.77
N ASN A 75 5.14 18.49 -5.48
CA ASN A 75 5.64 17.65 -4.40
C ASN A 75 5.20 16.18 -4.58
N VAL A 76 3.92 15.94 -4.87
CA VAL A 76 3.40 14.59 -5.13
C VAL A 76 4.03 13.98 -6.39
N ARG A 77 4.22 14.75 -7.47
CA ARG A 77 4.91 14.27 -8.69
C ARG A 77 6.35 13.87 -8.42
N THR A 78 7.06 14.65 -7.60
CA THR A 78 8.44 14.36 -7.20
C THR A 78 8.51 13.05 -6.43
N LEU A 79 7.67 12.89 -5.40
CA LEU A 79 7.60 11.66 -4.60
C LEU A 79 7.18 10.44 -5.43
N LEU A 80 6.30 10.64 -6.42
CA LEU A 80 5.88 9.58 -7.34
C LEU A 80 7.01 9.14 -8.26
N ALA A 81 7.82 10.08 -8.75
CA ALA A 81 9.03 9.77 -9.52
C ALA A 81 10.08 9.05 -8.67
N GLU A 82 10.27 9.46 -7.42
CA GLU A 82 11.16 8.80 -6.46
C GLU A 82 10.71 7.36 -6.17
N LEU A 83 9.41 7.14 -5.93
CA LEU A 83 8.87 5.80 -5.70
C LEU A 83 9.05 4.90 -6.93
N ARG A 84 8.77 5.41 -8.14
CA ARG A 84 8.99 4.66 -9.39
C ARG A 84 10.46 4.29 -9.58
N LYS A 85 11.37 5.22 -9.33
CA LYS A 85 12.82 4.96 -9.40
C LYS A 85 13.28 3.93 -8.36
N ALA A 86 12.73 3.98 -7.14
CA ALA A 86 12.99 2.99 -6.10
C ALA A 86 12.48 1.60 -6.53
N MET A 87 11.29 1.54 -7.15
CA MET A 87 10.73 0.31 -7.70
C MET A 87 11.54 -0.26 -8.86
N GLU A 88 12.30 0.54 -9.62
CA GLU A 88 13.18 0.04 -10.70
C GLU A 88 14.47 -0.59 -10.16
N ASN A 89 14.89 -0.23 -8.94
CA ASN A 89 16.11 -0.74 -8.34
C ASN A 89 15.92 -2.21 -7.90
N PRO A 90 16.67 -3.18 -8.47
CA PRO A 90 16.55 -4.60 -8.11
C PRO A 90 17.05 -4.91 -6.68
N ASN A 91 17.80 -3.99 -6.07
CA ASN A 91 18.35 -4.13 -4.72
C ASN A 91 17.59 -3.31 -3.68
N VAL A 92 16.43 -2.74 -4.03
CA VAL A 92 15.62 -1.97 -3.08
C VAL A 92 15.17 -2.88 -1.93
N THR A 93 15.35 -2.38 -0.72
CA THR A 93 14.88 -3.06 0.48
C THR A 93 13.38 -2.85 0.66
N LYS A 94 12.74 -3.75 1.42
CA LYS A 94 11.33 -3.63 1.79
C LYS A 94 11.08 -2.31 2.53
N GLU A 95 12.01 -1.93 3.39
CA GLU A 95 11.96 -0.75 4.24
C GLU A 95 12.02 0.53 3.41
N GLU A 96 12.96 0.62 2.45
CA GLU A 96 13.07 1.77 1.55
C GLU A 96 11.80 1.96 0.71
N LEU A 97 11.23 0.87 0.20
CA LEU A 97 10.00 0.93 -0.59
C LEU A 97 8.79 1.32 0.25
N SER A 98 8.70 0.79 1.47
CA SER A 98 7.65 1.15 2.43
C SER A 98 7.74 2.63 2.81
N GLU A 99 8.94 3.14 3.11
CA GLU A 99 9.14 4.54 3.48
C GLU A 99 8.78 5.49 2.33
N ALA A 100 9.19 5.16 1.10
CA ALA A 100 8.83 5.94 -0.09
C ALA A 100 7.30 5.94 -0.32
N THR A 101 6.66 4.79 -0.12
CA THR A 101 5.20 4.65 -0.22
C THR A 101 4.49 5.49 0.84
N ASP A 102 4.96 5.46 2.09
CA ASP A 102 4.40 6.25 3.20
C ASP A 102 4.54 7.76 2.96
N LYS A 103 5.67 8.20 2.41
CA LYS A 103 5.89 9.61 2.04
C LYS A 103 4.89 10.06 0.98
N LEU A 104 4.71 9.25 -0.07
CA LEU A 104 3.72 9.53 -1.12
C LEU A 104 2.30 9.61 -0.53
N GLN A 105 1.92 8.64 0.30
CA GLN A 105 0.59 8.62 0.91
C GLN A 105 0.31 9.84 1.80
N LYS A 106 1.30 10.29 2.58
CA LYS A 106 1.16 11.50 3.40
C LYS A 106 0.93 12.73 2.54
N ALA A 107 1.73 12.92 1.50
CA ALA A 107 1.58 14.06 0.59
C ALA A 107 0.22 14.04 -0.13
N VAL A 108 -0.22 12.86 -0.58
CA VAL A 108 -1.54 12.66 -1.18
C VAL A 108 -2.67 12.99 -0.21
N MET A 109 -2.56 12.58 1.06
CA MET A 109 -3.57 12.86 2.08
C MET A 109 -3.66 14.35 2.40
N GLU A 110 -2.53 15.05 2.47
CA GLU A 110 -2.49 16.51 2.63
C GLU A 110 -3.15 17.22 1.45
N CYS A 111 -2.83 16.83 0.21
CA CYS A 111 -3.48 17.35 -0.99
C CYS A 111 -5.00 17.08 -0.98
N GLY A 112 -5.42 15.88 -0.61
CA GLY A 112 -6.84 15.52 -0.51
C GLY A 112 -7.59 16.37 0.52
N ARG A 113 -6.93 16.74 1.63
CA ARG A 113 -7.50 17.68 2.60
C ARG A 113 -7.65 19.08 2.02
N THR A 114 -6.65 19.59 1.30
CA THR A 114 -6.71 20.87 0.60
C THR A 114 -7.86 20.87 -0.42
N GLU A 115 -7.96 19.82 -1.24
CA GLU A 115 -9.04 19.66 -2.23
C GLU A 115 -10.42 19.70 -1.57
N TYR A 116 -10.63 18.93 -0.50
CA TYR A 116 -11.92 18.88 0.19
C TYR A 116 -12.29 20.21 0.85
N GLN A 117 -11.33 20.85 1.53
CA GLN A 117 -11.55 22.13 2.20
C GLN A 117 -11.93 23.23 1.20
N GLN A 118 -11.20 23.30 0.08
CA GLN A 118 -11.44 24.31 -0.94
C GLN A 118 -12.71 24.01 -1.75
N ALA A 119 -13.01 22.75 -2.03
CA ALA A 119 -14.27 22.35 -2.66
C ALA A 119 -15.48 22.71 -1.78
N ALA A 120 -15.39 22.50 -0.47
CA ALA A 120 -16.43 22.90 0.48
C ALA A 120 -16.61 24.42 0.54
N ALA A 121 -15.52 25.19 0.52
CA ALA A 121 -15.56 26.65 0.47
C ALA A 121 -16.19 27.17 -0.83
N ALA A 122 -15.82 26.57 -1.98
CA ALA A 122 -16.38 26.90 -3.28
C ALA A 122 -17.89 26.64 -3.38
N ASN A 123 -18.37 25.55 -2.76
CA ASN A 123 -19.80 25.21 -2.76
C ASN A 123 -20.61 26.04 -1.75
N SER A 124 -19.97 26.56 -0.70
CA SER A 124 -20.62 27.42 0.31
C SER A 124 -20.73 28.89 -0.12
N GLY A 125 -19.92 29.31 -1.10
CA GLY A 125 -19.94 30.68 -1.64
C GLY A 125 -21.13 31.01 -2.56
N SER A 126 -21.87 30.00 -3.04
CA SER A 126 -23.01 30.19 -3.97
C SER A 126 -24.37 30.42 -3.28
N ALA A 127 -24.44 30.42 -1.94
CA ALA A 127 -25.70 30.59 -1.20
C ALA A 127 -25.89 31.96 -0.54
N ALA A 128 -24.93 32.90 -0.66
CA ALA A 128 -24.95 34.19 0.02
C ALA A 128 -25.16 35.41 -0.91
N GLY A 129 -25.63 35.19 -2.15
CA GLY A 129 -25.76 36.24 -3.17
C GLY A 129 -27.19 36.65 -3.57
N ASP A 130 -28.24 36.05 -2.99
CA ASP A 130 -29.64 36.28 -3.44
C ASP A 130 -30.59 36.47 -2.25
N SER A 131 -30.32 37.45 -1.38
CA SER A 131 -31.25 37.85 -0.30
C SER A 131 -31.03 39.30 0.14
N GLN A 132 -30.78 40.21 -0.81
CA GLN A 132 -30.75 41.64 -0.49
C GLN A 132 -31.23 42.47 -1.69
N GLY A 133 -32.52 42.35 -2.01
CA GLY A 133 -33.09 43.04 -3.16
C GLY A 133 -34.61 43.19 -3.19
N GLU A 134 -35.34 43.07 -2.08
CA GLU A 134 -36.80 43.29 -2.13
C GLU A 134 -37.36 43.81 -0.81
N GLN A 135 -36.98 45.04 -0.45
CA GLN A 135 -37.63 45.76 0.65
C GLN A 135 -37.66 47.28 0.42
N GLN A 136 -38.16 47.74 -0.72
CA GLN A 136 -38.69 49.11 -0.81
C GLN A 136 -39.54 49.36 -2.06
N LYS A 137 -40.87 49.22 -1.91
CA LYS A 137 -41.94 50.08 -2.47
C LYS A 137 -43.21 49.26 -2.62
N THR A 138 -44.16 49.48 -1.71
CA THR A 138 -45.53 49.94 -2.03
C THR A 138 -46.31 49.97 -0.74
N GLY A 139 -46.37 51.15 -0.15
CA GLY A 139 -47.24 51.47 0.96
C GLY A 139 -47.46 52.98 0.93
N SER A 140 -48.42 53.44 0.12
CA SER A 140 -49.12 54.73 0.24
C SER A 140 -50.25 54.79 -0.80
N GLU A 141 -51.35 55.43 -0.41
CA GLU A 141 -52.58 55.82 -1.17
C GLU A 141 -53.69 54.75 -1.20
N GLU A 142 -54.60 54.77 -0.21
CA GLU A 142 -55.80 55.64 -0.07
C GLU A 142 -57.03 54.96 -0.71
N LYS A 143 -58.07 54.52 0.03
CA LYS A 143 -59.08 55.24 0.83
C LYS A 143 -60.37 55.45 0.03
N LYS A 144 -61.49 54.95 0.60
CA LYS A 144 -62.91 55.13 0.18
C LYS A 144 -63.23 54.53 -1.20
N GLU A 145 -64.30 53.77 -1.40
CA GLU A 145 -65.70 53.91 -0.96
C GLU A 145 -66.39 52.54 -1.07
#